data_AF-M9LB98-F1
#
_entry.id   AF-M9LB98-F1
#
_cell.length_a   1.000
_cell.length_b   1.000
_cell.length_c   1.000
_cell.angle_alpha   90.00
_cell.angle_beta   90.00
_cell.angle_gamma   90.00
#
_symmetry.space_group_name_H-M   'P 1'
#
loop_
_entity.id
_entity.type
_entity.pdbx_description
1 polymer ?
#
loop_
_entity_poly.entity_id
_entity_poly.type
_entity_poly.pdbx_seq_one_letter_code
_entity_poly.pdbx_strand_id
1 'polypeptide(L)'
;MRVGGKPVKQIEQQVINQLTGYRDIVGRLRVLETYSVGNGITVSRLNEDDHLQELHRKLRGLPSYMYLTRHEKRLEAVAHAYLGIYPTGTLKQRQAVSECVSGDDEDKRLLEELQRKIQKVIEARTGTPEGYEAILEQLAEYQDLQAEKQRIDAVLDAMDVELAKLLRLKYIDNLSVSKICEKLAVAEKTYFRWRTKAVSQYAKLSGF
;
A
#
# COMPACT_ATOMS: atom_id res chain seq x y z
N MET A 1 -0.80 7.75 32.51
CA MET A 1 -0.28 6.63 31.69
C MET A 1 0.75 7.20 30.73
N ARG A 2 2.04 6.83 30.86
CA ARG A 2 3.08 7.25 29.91
C ARG A 2 3.01 6.32 28.70
N VAL A 3 2.69 6.86 27.53
CA VAL A 3 2.78 6.16 26.25
C VAL A 3 4.26 5.78 26.06
N GLY A 4 4.53 4.48 25.94
CA GLY A 4 5.88 3.96 25.72
C GLY A 4 6.38 4.38 24.35
N GLY A 5 7.09 5.51 24.29
CA GLY A 5 7.77 5.94 23.07
C GLY A 5 8.88 4.95 22.71
N LYS A 6 8.93 4.52 21.45
CA LYS A 6 10.04 3.71 20.94
C LYS A 6 11.36 4.48 21.17
N PRO A 7 12.45 3.81 21.57
CA PRO A 7 13.75 4.46 21.72
C PRO A 7 14.22 5.07 20.39
N VAL A 8 14.79 6.27 20.45
CA VAL A 8 15.19 7.10 19.28
C VAL A 8 16.01 6.32 18.24
N LYS A 9 16.88 5.42 18.69
CA LYS A 9 17.69 4.55 17.81
C LYS A 9 16.84 3.58 16.97
N GLN A 10 15.73 3.07 17.51
CA GLN A 10 14.82 2.19 16.77
C GLN A 10 14.05 2.96 15.69
N ILE A 11 13.60 4.18 15.99
CA ILE A 11 12.91 5.04 15.02
C ILE A 11 13.86 5.41 13.87
N GLU A 12 15.09 5.81 14.18
CA GLU A 12 16.11 6.07 13.16
C GLU A 12 16.34 4.85 12.26
N GLN A 13 16.44 3.66 12.84
CA GLN A 13 16.63 2.44 12.07
C GLN A 13 15.41 2.12 11.18
N GLN A 14 14.18 2.38 11.65
CA GLN A 14 12.96 2.20 10.85
C GLN A 14 12.96 3.12 9.61
N VAL A 15 13.31 4.40 9.80
CA VAL A 15 13.44 5.35 8.68
C VAL A 15 14.49 4.89 7.67
N ILE A 16 15.67 4.48 8.15
CA ILE A 16 16.76 4.01 7.29
C ILE A 16 16.33 2.77 6.51
N ASN A 17 15.69 1.80 7.17
CA ASN A 17 15.23 0.57 6.53
C ASN A 17 14.20 0.87 5.44
N GLN A 18 13.20 1.72 5.72
CA GLN A 18 12.18 2.09 4.76
C GLN A 18 12.78 2.77 3.51
N LEU A 19 13.70 3.72 3.71
CA LEU A 19 14.34 4.44 2.61
C LEU A 19 15.31 3.58 1.81
N THR A 20 16.04 2.68 2.48
CA THR A 20 16.97 1.77 1.78
C THR A 20 16.20 0.76 0.93
N GLY A 21 15.04 0.29 1.39
CA GLY A 21 14.16 -0.60 0.64
C GLY A 21 13.45 0.06 -0.55
N TYR A 22 13.50 1.39 -0.69
CA TYR A 22 12.82 2.11 -1.78
C TYR A 22 13.27 1.64 -3.17
N ARG A 23 14.57 1.36 -3.37
CA ARG A 23 15.07 0.86 -4.66
C ARG A 23 14.58 -0.53 -4.98
N ASP A 24 14.42 -1.38 -3.96
CA ASP A 24 13.88 -2.73 -4.13
C ASP A 24 12.40 -2.66 -4.51
N ILE A 25 11.63 -1.76 -3.88
CA ILE A 25 10.23 -1.47 -4.25
C ILE A 25 10.14 -1.05 -5.73
N VAL A 26 10.94 -0.06 -6.15
CA VAL A 26 10.93 0.43 -7.54
C VAL A 26 11.39 -0.66 -8.51
N GLY A 27 12.42 -1.43 -8.16
CA GLY A 27 12.90 -2.55 -8.98
C GLY A 27 11.84 -3.62 -9.15
N ARG A 28 11.14 -3.99 -8.07
CA ARG A 28 10.07 -4.99 -8.09
C ARG A 28 8.85 -4.51 -8.87
N LEU A 29 8.45 -3.25 -8.74
CA LEU A 29 7.40 -2.65 -9.57
C LEU A 29 7.71 -2.77 -11.07
N ARG A 30 8.95 -2.45 -11.48
CA ARG A 30 9.37 -2.60 -12.90
C ARG A 30 9.30 -4.03 -13.40
N VAL A 31 9.68 -5.00 -12.56
CA VAL A 31 9.57 -6.42 -12.91
C VAL A 31 8.09 -6.81 -13.06
N LEU A 32 7.25 -6.37 -12.11
CA LEU A 32 5.82 -6.65 -12.12
C LEU A 32 5.11 -6.07 -13.36
N GLU A 33 5.51 -4.89 -13.82
CA GLU A 33 5.00 -4.25 -15.04
C GLU A 33 5.23 -5.08 -16.31
N THR A 34 6.28 -5.92 -16.33
CA THR A 34 6.64 -6.72 -17.50
C THR A 34 5.91 -8.07 -17.59
N TYR A 35 5.22 -8.50 -16.53
CA TYR A 35 4.45 -9.75 -16.60
C TYR A 35 3.21 -9.56 -17.48
N SER A 36 3.08 -10.45 -18.46
CA SER A 36 1.89 -10.58 -19.29
C SER A 36 0.83 -11.37 -18.54
N VAL A 37 -0.38 -10.82 -18.50
CA VAL A 37 -1.55 -11.32 -17.77
C VAL A 37 -2.48 -12.15 -18.67
N GLY A 38 -2.07 -12.40 -19.93
CA GLY A 38 -2.90 -13.01 -20.95
C GLY A 38 -3.58 -11.98 -21.86
N ASN A 39 -3.97 -12.38 -23.07
CA ASN A 39 -4.56 -11.52 -24.11
C ASN A 39 -3.78 -10.22 -24.44
N GLY A 40 -2.47 -10.18 -24.15
CA GLY A 40 -1.62 -9.02 -24.40
C GLY A 40 -1.78 -7.86 -23.39
N ILE A 41 -2.44 -8.10 -22.25
CA ILE A 41 -2.59 -7.13 -21.16
C ILE A 41 -1.43 -7.31 -20.17
N THR A 42 -0.85 -6.19 -19.71
CA THR A 42 0.18 -6.18 -18.64
C THR A 42 -0.45 -5.86 -17.29
N VAL A 43 0.20 -6.26 -16.20
CA VAL A 43 -0.25 -5.95 -14.82
C VAL A 43 -0.49 -4.46 -14.60
N SER A 44 0.31 -3.59 -15.23
CA SER A 44 0.16 -2.13 -15.16
C SER A 44 -1.16 -1.64 -15.75
N ARG A 45 -1.53 -2.10 -16.95
CA ARG A 45 -2.78 -1.70 -17.61
C ARG A 45 -4.01 -2.16 -16.84
N LEU A 46 -3.95 -3.37 -16.29
CA LEU A 46 -5.03 -3.90 -15.46
C LEU A 46 -5.23 -3.09 -14.17
N ASN A 47 -4.18 -2.43 -13.66
CA ASN A 47 -4.26 -1.52 -12.52
C ASN A 47 -4.79 -0.12 -12.88
N GLU A 48 -4.52 0.38 -14.09
CA GLU A 48 -4.99 1.69 -14.57
C GLU A 48 -6.52 1.74 -14.76
N ASP A 49 -7.16 0.62 -15.09
CA ASP A 49 -8.61 0.52 -15.33
C ASP A 49 -9.47 0.43 -14.03
N ASP A 50 -8.92 0.68 -12.83
CA ASP A 50 -9.63 0.48 -11.55
C ASP A 50 -10.57 1.65 -11.16
N HIS A 51 -11.48 2.01 -12.07
CA HIS A 51 -12.56 2.99 -11.84
C HIS A 51 -13.45 2.64 -10.62
N LEU A 52 -13.56 1.35 -10.27
CA LEU A 52 -14.32 0.88 -9.11
C LEU A 52 -13.67 1.28 -7.78
N GLN A 53 -12.35 1.27 -7.69
CA GLN A 53 -11.66 1.76 -6.49
C GLN A 53 -11.63 3.27 -6.38
N GLU A 54 -11.58 3.99 -7.50
CA GLU A 54 -11.74 5.43 -7.50
C GLU A 54 -13.14 5.84 -7.01
N LEU A 55 -14.18 5.14 -7.46
CA LEU A 55 -15.54 5.30 -6.95
C LEU A 55 -15.62 4.99 -5.46
N HIS A 56 -15.07 3.87 -5.02
CA HIS A 56 -15.06 3.50 -3.60
C HIS A 56 -14.32 4.53 -2.74
N ARG A 57 -13.23 5.12 -3.25
CA ARG A 57 -12.49 6.20 -2.57
C ARG A 57 -13.33 7.47 -2.43
N LYS A 58 -14.11 7.83 -3.46
CA LYS A 58 -15.07 8.96 -3.42
C LYS A 58 -16.21 8.71 -2.45
N LEU A 59 -16.65 7.47 -2.30
CA LEU A 59 -17.75 7.08 -1.41
C LEU A 59 -17.33 6.88 0.06
N ARG A 60 -16.04 6.66 0.35
CA ARG A 60 -15.50 6.35 1.70
C ARG A 60 -15.78 7.41 2.79
N GLY A 61 -16.24 8.60 2.41
CA GLY A 61 -16.61 9.69 3.33
C GLY A 61 -18.12 9.87 3.52
N LEU A 62 -18.96 9.09 2.81
CA LEU A 62 -20.41 9.15 2.91
C LEU A 62 -20.92 8.01 3.82
N PRO A 63 -22.03 8.20 4.54
CA PRO A 63 -22.66 7.09 5.24
C PRO A 63 -23.13 6.02 4.25
N SER A 64 -22.86 4.75 4.54
CA SER A 64 -23.23 3.62 3.67
C SER A 64 -24.71 3.61 3.28
N TYR A 65 -25.58 4.20 4.09
CA TYR A 65 -27.00 4.32 3.77
C TYR A 65 -27.39 5.22 2.61
N MET A 66 -26.50 6.11 2.18
CA MET A 66 -26.78 7.01 1.06
C MET A 66 -26.52 6.35 -0.31
N TYR A 67 -25.72 5.30 -0.36
CA TYR A 67 -25.29 4.70 -1.63
C TYR A 67 -25.40 3.16 -1.66
N LEU A 68 -25.69 2.50 -0.53
CA LEU A 68 -25.99 1.07 -0.49
C LEU A 68 -27.49 0.81 -0.34
N THR A 69 -27.97 -0.17 -1.11
CA THR A 69 -29.30 -0.76 -0.93
C THR A 69 -29.42 -1.48 0.41
N ARG A 70 -30.66 -1.80 0.82
CA ARG A 70 -30.90 -2.56 2.06
C ARG A 70 -30.19 -3.92 2.07
N HIS A 71 -30.08 -4.57 0.91
CA HIS A 71 -29.38 -5.85 0.77
C HIS A 71 -27.87 -5.69 0.89
N GLU A 72 -27.30 -4.67 0.25
CA GLU A 72 -25.86 -4.39 0.33
C GLU A 72 -25.41 -3.99 1.73
N LYS A 73 -26.26 -3.29 2.50
CA LYS A 73 -26.00 -3.06 3.93
C LYS A 73 -25.94 -4.33 4.75
N ARG A 74 -26.72 -5.36 4.39
CA ARG A 74 -26.66 -6.66 5.08
C ARG A 74 -25.35 -7.36 4.75
N LEU A 75 -24.93 -7.34 3.48
CA LEU A 75 -23.62 -7.85 3.08
C LEU A 75 -22.48 -7.11 3.79
N GLU A 76 -22.57 -5.79 3.89
CA GLU A 76 -21.61 -4.95 4.63
C GLU A 76 -21.58 -5.30 6.13
N ALA A 77 -22.75 -5.44 6.77
CA ALA A 77 -22.86 -5.81 8.18
C ALA A 77 -22.29 -7.21 8.48
N VAL A 78 -22.57 -8.19 7.62
CA VAL A 78 -22.01 -9.55 7.74
C VAL A 78 -20.49 -9.50 7.52
N ALA A 79 -20.02 -8.75 6.53
CA ALA A 79 -18.59 -8.54 6.35
C ALA A 79 -17.95 -7.95 7.63
N HIS A 80 -18.56 -6.94 8.28
CA HIS A 80 -18.06 -6.36 9.52
C HIS A 80 -18.09 -7.32 10.72
N ALA A 81 -19.07 -8.22 10.77
CA ALA A 81 -19.21 -9.17 11.86
C ALA A 81 -18.12 -10.27 11.81
N TYR A 82 -17.75 -10.73 10.61
CA TYR A 82 -16.85 -11.87 10.43
C TYR A 82 -15.44 -11.50 9.96
N LEU A 83 -15.24 -10.34 9.33
CA LEU A 83 -13.92 -9.85 8.94
C LEU A 83 -13.35 -8.95 10.04
N GLY A 84 -12.40 -9.49 10.82
CA GLY A 84 -11.71 -8.70 11.85
C GLY A 84 -10.81 -7.60 11.30
N ILE A 85 -10.27 -7.79 10.09
CA ILE A 85 -9.46 -6.82 9.36
C ILE A 85 -9.94 -6.81 7.91
N TYR A 86 -10.03 -5.62 7.32
CA TYR A 86 -10.29 -5.45 5.88
C TYR A 86 -8.95 -5.40 5.14
N PRO A 87 -8.49 -6.51 4.56
CA PRO A 87 -7.26 -6.47 3.80
C PRO A 87 -7.46 -5.62 2.53
N THR A 88 -6.39 -4.94 2.14
CA THR A 88 -6.32 -4.23 0.86
C THR A 88 -6.10 -5.22 -0.27
N GLY A 89 -6.85 -5.06 -1.37
CA GLY A 89 -6.76 -5.94 -2.55
C GLY A 89 -7.90 -6.96 -2.64
N THR A 90 -8.48 -7.08 -3.84
CA THR A 90 -9.70 -7.88 -4.10
C THR A 90 -9.51 -9.38 -3.84
N LEU A 91 -8.30 -9.92 -3.99
CA LEU A 91 -7.97 -11.30 -3.61
C LEU A 91 -7.99 -11.53 -2.11
N LYS A 92 -7.26 -10.70 -1.36
CA LYS A 92 -7.18 -10.87 0.09
C LYS A 92 -8.57 -10.71 0.72
N GLN A 93 -9.41 -9.87 0.13
CA GLN A 93 -10.83 -9.76 0.48
C GLN A 93 -11.59 -11.05 0.16
N ARG A 94 -11.42 -11.65 -1.04
CA ARG A 94 -12.03 -12.94 -1.39
C ARG A 94 -11.62 -14.05 -0.41
N GLN A 95 -10.33 -14.13 -0.13
CA GLN A 95 -9.75 -15.13 0.76
C GLN A 95 -10.24 -14.95 2.19
N ALA A 96 -10.17 -13.72 2.72
CA ALA A 96 -10.66 -13.43 4.07
C ALA A 96 -12.15 -13.78 4.23
N VAL A 97 -12.98 -13.52 3.20
CA VAL A 97 -14.39 -13.92 3.19
C VAL A 97 -14.56 -15.44 3.13
N SER A 98 -13.71 -16.16 2.38
CA SER A 98 -13.76 -17.63 2.30
C SER A 98 -13.30 -18.33 3.58
N GLU A 99 -12.46 -17.68 4.37
CA GLU A 99 -11.98 -18.18 5.67
C GLU A 99 -12.98 -17.93 6.81
N CYS A 100 -14.01 -17.10 6.58
CA CYS A 100 -15.08 -16.88 7.54
C CYS A 100 -15.93 -18.14 7.71
N VAL A 101 -16.05 -18.63 8.95
CA VAL A 101 -16.97 -19.72 9.31
C VAL A 101 -18.11 -19.14 10.13
N SER A 102 -19.33 -19.17 9.57
CA SER A 102 -20.55 -18.80 10.29
C SER A 102 -21.29 -20.05 10.77
N GLY A 103 -21.84 -19.97 11.99
CA GLY A 103 -22.79 -20.96 12.52
C GLY A 103 -24.25 -20.66 12.17
N ASP A 104 -24.52 -19.55 11.47
CA ASP A 104 -25.85 -19.14 11.02
C ASP A 104 -26.01 -19.33 9.50
N ASP A 105 -27.13 -19.91 9.09
CA ASP A 105 -27.39 -20.27 7.70
C ASP A 105 -27.66 -19.04 6.80
N GLU A 106 -28.18 -17.94 7.35
CA GLU A 106 -28.42 -16.69 6.62
C GLU A 106 -27.09 -15.97 6.36
N ASP A 107 -26.27 -15.83 7.41
CA ASP A 107 -24.93 -15.26 7.32
C ASP A 107 -24.03 -16.05 6.36
N LYS A 108 -24.10 -17.39 6.40
CA LYS A 108 -23.37 -18.24 5.45
C LYS A 108 -23.74 -17.93 3.99
N ARG A 109 -25.03 -17.77 3.68
CA ARG A 109 -25.49 -17.41 2.32
C ARG A 109 -24.99 -16.03 1.90
N LEU A 110 -24.99 -15.07 2.83
CA LEU A 110 -24.50 -13.72 2.59
C LEU A 110 -22.98 -13.68 2.37
N LEU A 111 -22.20 -14.49 3.10
CA LEU A 111 -20.76 -14.65 2.87
C LEU A 111 -20.47 -15.31 1.51
N GLU A 112 -21.21 -16.35 1.13
CA GLU A 112 -21.11 -16.98 -0.19
C GLU A 112 -21.50 -16.02 -1.33
N GLU A 113 -22.50 -15.16 -1.12
CA GLU A 113 -22.87 -14.10 -2.08
C GLU A 113 -21.76 -13.05 -2.19
N LEU A 114 -21.19 -12.62 -1.07
CA LEU A 114 -20.09 -11.66 -1.02
C LEU A 114 -18.86 -12.21 -1.77
N GLN A 115 -18.50 -13.47 -1.53
CA GLN A 115 -17.43 -14.16 -2.25
C GLN A 115 -17.70 -14.19 -3.76
N ARG A 116 -18.92 -14.53 -4.19
CA ARG A 116 -19.31 -14.55 -5.61
C ARG A 116 -19.27 -13.16 -6.25
N LYS A 117 -19.64 -12.11 -5.53
CA LYS A 117 -19.55 -10.71 -6.03
C LYS A 117 -18.10 -10.29 -6.22
N ILE A 118 -17.23 -10.59 -5.25
CA ILE A 118 -15.79 -10.34 -5.34
C ILE A 118 -15.18 -11.12 -6.52
N GLN A 119 -15.59 -12.37 -6.70
CA GLN A 119 -15.21 -13.24 -7.81
C GLN A 119 -15.59 -12.66 -9.18
N LYS A 120 -16.80 -12.12 -9.33
CA LYS A 120 -17.23 -11.46 -10.58
C LYS A 120 -16.40 -10.22 -10.91
N VAL A 121 -16.03 -9.43 -9.91
CA VAL A 121 -15.15 -8.27 -10.10
C VAL A 121 -13.77 -8.71 -10.57
N ILE A 122 -13.27 -9.84 -10.04
CA ILE A 122 -12.04 -10.47 -10.48
C ILE A 122 -12.14 -10.91 -11.95
N GLU A 123 -13.16 -11.68 -12.31
CA GLU A 123 -13.36 -12.21 -13.66
C GLU A 123 -13.50 -11.09 -14.70
N ALA A 124 -14.23 -10.03 -14.35
CA ALA A 124 -14.38 -8.87 -15.21
C ALA A 124 -13.04 -8.15 -15.48
N ARG A 125 -12.07 -8.26 -14.56
CA ARG A 125 -10.74 -7.65 -14.70
C ARG A 125 -9.74 -8.54 -15.41
N THR A 126 -9.79 -9.86 -15.19
CA THR A 126 -8.78 -10.80 -15.72
C THR A 126 -9.18 -11.44 -17.04
N GLY A 127 -10.46 -11.44 -17.40
CA GLY A 127 -10.94 -11.95 -18.69
C GLY A 127 -10.88 -13.47 -18.86
N THR A 128 -10.45 -14.23 -17.86
CA THR A 128 -10.42 -15.71 -17.88
C THR A 128 -10.83 -16.35 -16.53
N PRO A 129 -11.53 -17.51 -16.54
CA PRO A 129 -11.96 -18.22 -15.32
C PRO A 129 -10.93 -19.18 -14.70
N GLU A 130 -9.81 -19.48 -15.37
CA GLU A 130 -8.81 -20.46 -14.89
C GLU A 130 -7.41 -19.85 -14.83
N GLY A 131 -6.66 -20.12 -13.76
CA GLY A 131 -5.24 -19.74 -13.63
C GLY A 131 -4.95 -18.26 -13.30
N TYR A 132 -5.98 -17.45 -13.05
CA TYR A 132 -5.84 -16.02 -12.77
C TYR A 132 -5.35 -15.70 -11.34
N GLU A 133 -5.25 -16.69 -10.46
CA GLU A 133 -4.88 -16.47 -9.05
C GLU A 133 -3.46 -15.91 -8.92
N ALA A 134 -2.49 -16.48 -9.65
CA ALA A 134 -1.12 -15.98 -9.68
C ALA A 134 -1.01 -14.55 -10.25
N ILE A 135 -1.82 -14.25 -11.26
CA ILE A 135 -1.91 -12.90 -11.86
C ILE A 135 -2.40 -11.89 -10.83
N LEU A 136 -3.43 -12.26 -10.08
CA LEU A 136 -4.02 -11.38 -9.09
C LEU A 136 -3.12 -11.20 -7.86
N GLU A 137 -2.35 -12.22 -7.47
CA GLU A 137 -1.33 -12.09 -6.43
C GLU A 137 -0.28 -11.07 -6.85
N GLN A 138 0.18 -11.14 -8.10
CA GLN A 138 1.10 -10.15 -8.68
C GLN A 138 0.50 -8.75 -8.74
N LEU A 139 -0.80 -8.63 -9.07
CA LEU A 139 -1.51 -7.34 -9.04
C LEU A 139 -1.62 -6.79 -7.63
N ALA A 140 -1.99 -7.62 -6.65
CA ALA A 140 -2.09 -7.21 -5.26
C ALA A 140 -0.71 -6.77 -4.72
N GLU A 141 0.35 -7.51 -5.05
CA GLU A 141 1.72 -7.13 -4.75
C GLU A 141 2.06 -5.78 -5.40
N TYR A 142 1.74 -5.60 -6.69
CA TYR A 142 1.97 -4.35 -7.41
C TYR A 142 1.28 -3.16 -6.73
N GLN A 143 0.02 -3.32 -6.34
CA GLN A 143 -0.76 -2.29 -5.65
C GLN A 143 -0.18 -1.95 -4.28
N ASP A 144 0.19 -2.95 -3.48
CA ASP A 144 0.79 -2.75 -2.16
C ASP A 144 2.13 -1.99 -2.26
N LEU A 145 2.99 -2.38 -3.22
CA LEU A 145 4.27 -1.72 -3.49
C LEU A 145 4.09 -0.30 -4.03
N GLN A 146 3.12 -0.07 -4.92
CA GLN A 146 2.82 1.24 -5.45
C GLN A 146 2.32 2.19 -4.35
N ALA A 147 1.47 1.69 -3.45
CA ALA A 147 0.98 2.45 -2.32
C ALA A 147 2.13 2.80 -1.33
N GLU A 148 3.04 1.86 -1.06
CA GLU A 148 4.21 2.14 -0.21
C GLU A 148 5.15 3.17 -0.85
N LYS A 149 5.43 3.03 -2.15
CA LYS A 149 6.22 4.03 -2.90
C LYS A 149 5.59 5.42 -2.79
N GLN A 150 4.29 5.54 -3.03
CA GLN A 150 3.57 6.80 -2.95
C GLN A 150 3.60 7.41 -1.55
N ARG A 151 3.50 6.58 -0.49
CA ARG A 151 3.64 7.06 0.89
C ARG A 151 5.03 7.66 1.14
N ILE A 152 6.08 6.95 0.74
CA ILE A 152 7.47 7.44 0.90
C ILE A 152 7.69 8.73 0.12
N ASP A 153 7.24 8.79 -1.14
CA ASP A 153 7.34 9.99 -1.96
C ASP A 153 6.60 11.18 -1.33
N ALA A 154 5.36 10.98 -0.88
CA ALA A 154 4.57 12.04 -0.23
C ALA A 154 5.25 12.58 1.05
N VAL A 155 5.86 11.70 1.86
CA VAL A 155 6.61 12.13 3.04
C VAL A 155 7.82 12.96 2.63
N LEU A 156 8.62 12.48 1.68
CA LEU A 156 9.82 13.19 1.21
C LEU A 156 9.48 14.53 0.57
N ASP A 157 8.34 14.64 -0.11
CA ASP A 157 7.89 15.87 -0.77
C ASP A 157 7.32 16.89 0.24
N ALA A 158 6.83 16.43 1.39
CA ALA A 158 6.37 17.29 2.49
C ALA A 158 7.51 17.77 3.43
N MET A 159 8.72 17.24 3.26
CA MET A 159 9.89 17.64 4.05
C MET A 159 10.55 18.91 3.51
N ASP A 160 11.45 19.48 4.32
CA ASP A 160 12.35 20.53 3.82
C ASP A 160 13.21 19.97 2.68
N VAL A 161 13.26 20.69 1.56
CA VAL A 161 13.87 20.24 0.29
C VAL A 161 15.31 19.74 0.48
N GLU A 162 16.12 20.45 1.25
CA GLU A 162 17.52 20.11 1.50
C GLU A 162 17.67 18.82 2.34
N LEU A 163 16.76 18.62 3.31
CA LEU A 163 16.76 17.45 4.19
C LEU A 163 16.24 16.22 3.44
N ALA A 164 15.19 16.36 2.64
CA ALA A 164 14.70 15.32 1.76
C ALA A 164 15.79 14.89 0.76
N LYS A 165 16.46 15.86 0.12
CA LYS A 165 17.56 15.61 -0.81
C LYS A 165 18.71 14.85 -0.15
N LEU A 166 19.08 15.21 1.08
CA LEU A 166 20.08 14.47 1.86
C LEU A 166 19.68 13.00 2.06
N LEU A 167 18.43 12.74 2.48
CA LEU A 167 17.93 11.37 2.69
C LEU A 167 17.90 10.56 1.39
N ARG A 168 17.43 11.15 0.29
CA ARG A 168 17.43 10.53 -1.04
C ARG A 168 18.85 10.12 -1.45
N LEU A 169 19.80 11.06 -1.38
CA LEU A 169 21.19 10.79 -1.77
C LEU A 169 21.84 9.72 -0.86
N LYS A 170 21.55 9.73 0.43
CA LYS A 170 22.20 8.83 1.38
C LYS A 170 21.63 7.42 1.35
N TYR A 171 20.31 7.29 1.38
CA TYR A 171 19.64 6.02 1.67
C TYR A 171 18.98 5.41 0.43
N ILE A 172 18.57 6.23 -0.55
CA ILE A 172 18.06 5.72 -1.83
C ILE A 172 19.23 5.53 -2.80
N ASP A 173 20.03 6.57 -3.04
CA ASP A 173 21.13 6.49 -4.01
C ASP A 173 22.39 5.81 -3.45
N ASN A 174 22.41 5.54 -2.14
CA ASN A 174 23.52 4.92 -1.42
C ASN A 174 24.87 5.62 -1.64
N LEU A 175 24.88 6.96 -1.66
CA LEU A 175 26.13 7.71 -1.82
C LEU A 175 26.95 7.77 -0.53
N SER A 176 28.26 7.93 -0.69
CA SER A 176 29.19 8.19 0.42
C SER A 176 28.98 9.61 0.97
N VAL A 177 29.32 9.81 2.24
CA VAL A 177 29.17 11.12 2.90
C VAL A 177 29.94 12.22 2.18
N SER A 178 31.17 11.95 1.71
CA SER A 178 31.95 12.96 0.96
C SER A 178 31.24 13.38 -0.34
N LYS A 179 30.74 12.42 -1.14
CA LYS A 179 29.99 12.73 -2.37
C LYS A 179 28.69 13.51 -2.09
N ILE A 180 28.04 13.23 -0.96
CA ILE A 180 26.85 13.98 -0.55
C ILE A 180 27.22 15.41 -0.17
N CYS A 181 28.29 15.58 0.61
CA CYS A 181 28.81 16.88 1.01
C CYS A 181 29.21 17.72 -0.21
N GLU A 182 29.86 17.11 -1.20
CA GLU A 182 30.18 17.73 -2.50
C GLU A 182 28.91 18.14 -3.24
N LYS A 183 27.93 17.24 -3.40
CA LYS A 183 26.67 17.51 -4.12
C LYS A 183 25.78 18.56 -3.46
N LEU A 184 25.86 18.69 -2.13
CA LEU A 184 25.08 19.67 -1.36
C LEU A 184 25.89 20.94 -1.06
N ALA A 185 27.17 20.99 -1.43
CA ALA A 185 28.09 22.08 -1.09
C ALA A 185 28.12 22.40 0.42
N VAL A 186 28.18 21.36 1.26
CA VAL A 186 28.20 21.49 2.73
C VAL A 186 29.42 20.80 3.35
N ALA A 187 29.85 21.28 4.51
CA ALA A 187 30.85 20.60 5.32
C ALA A 187 30.26 19.34 6.01
N GLU A 188 31.11 18.35 6.31
CA GLU A 188 30.68 17.10 6.98
C GLU A 188 29.95 17.35 8.31
N LYS A 189 30.40 18.33 9.10
CA LYS A 189 29.74 18.72 10.35
C LYS A 189 28.29 19.15 10.12
N THR A 190 28.04 19.88 9.03
CA THR A 190 26.69 20.28 8.63
C THR A 190 25.88 19.07 8.19
N TYR A 191 26.48 18.15 7.42
CA TYR A 191 25.84 16.89 7.04
C TYR A 191 25.35 16.09 8.25
N PHE A 192 26.20 15.85 9.26
CA PHE A 192 25.78 15.06 10.43
C PHE A 192 24.64 15.73 11.21
N ARG A 193 24.67 17.07 11.33
CA ARG A 193 23.60 17.84 11.95
C ARG A 193 22.30 17.76 11.15
N TRP A 194 22.38 17.88 9.83
CA TRP A 194 21.23 17.80 8.94
C TRP A 194 20.65 16.40 8.89
N ARG A 195 21.48 15.35 8.90
CA ARG A 195 21.03 13.96 8.93
C ARG A 195 20.11 13.69 10.12
N THR A 196 20.51 14.11 11.33
CA THR A 196 19.67 13.92 12.53
C THR A 196 18.34 14.66 12.41
N LYS A 197 18.34 15.88 11.87
CA LYS A 197 17.11 16.65 11.62
C LYS A 197 16.23 15.98 10.58
N ALA A 198 16.81 15.53 9.47
CA ALA A 198 16.10 14.90 8.37
C ALA A 198 15.41 13.61 8.82
N VAL A 199 16.13 12.74 9.54
CA VAL A 199 15.56 11.51 10.12
C VAL A 199 14.41 11.83 11.07
N SER A 200 14.59 12.82 11.94
CA SER A 200 13.55 13.21 12.90
C SER A 200 12.31 13.79 12.21
N GLN A 201 12.49 14.61 11.17
CA GLN A 201 11.37 15.20 10.41
C GLN A 201 10.62 14.13 9.63
N TYR A 202 11.35 13.24 8.95
CA TYR A 202 10.76 12.10 8.25
C TYR A 202 9.96 11.22 9.22
N ALA A 203 10.54 10.85 10.36
CA ALA A 203 9.85 10.03 11.36
C ALA A 203 8.53 10.66 11.85
N LYS A 204 8.55 11.98 12.06
CA LYS A 204 7.36 12.73 12.48
C LYS A 204 6.25 12.70 11.41
N LEU A 205 6.60 12.87 10.14
CA LEU A 205 5.65 12.87 9.03
C LEU A 205 5.12 11.46 8.71
N SER A 206 5.94 10.43 8.90
CA SER A 206 5.58 9.02 8.69
C SER A 206 4.83 8.38 9.87
N GLY A 207 4.76 9.06 11.03
CA GLY A 207 4.06 8.57 12.22
C GLY A 207 4.79 7.47 13.00
N PHE A 208 6.14 7.48 13.00
CA PHE A 208 6.96 6.46 13.68
C PHE A 208 7.12 6.62 15.19
#